data_AF-A0A954WDS6-F1
#
_entry.id   AF-A0A954WDS6-F1
#
_cell.length_a   1.000
_cell.length_b   1.000
_cell.length_c   1.000
_cell.angle_alpha   90.00
_cell.angle_beta   90.00
_cell.angle_gamma   90.00
#
_symmetry.space_group_name_H-M   'P 1'
#
loop_
_entity.id
_entity.type
_entity.pdbx_description
1 polymer ?
#
loop_
_entity_poly.entity_id
_entity_poly.type
_entity_poly.pdbx_seq_one_letter_code
_entity_poly.pdbx_strand_id
1 'polypeptide(L)'
;MPMLLRCPACQTQFTVQDEAAGTTMRCQCGAIIRVPGAAAPVPAQVVGNAAPAASANPFADAAHGGNPYAGPQAHQQPAPMQPMYTPPQGMVGVWRYGTTLVMHKDAKLPDVCVKSNEPAHGRTLKRKLHWHHPAIGLALLASPLIYIILAAVLTKRATIHIGLSDPYFKRRRLMIAAGWLISLGSLAMFILSIALVDRFDAAPFLIFLGVIGIFVGLIVGTVGSRMIRPVKITDTHVHVKGCHAEFLNRFPLWTFG
;
A
#
# COMPACT_ATOMS: atom_id res chain seq x y z
N MET A 1 -23.30 38.56 3.32
CA MET A 1 -22.66 39.30 2.21
C MET A 1 -22.38 38.30 1.10
N PRO A 2 -23.06 38.36 -0.07
CA PRO A 2 -22.84 37.37 -1.11
C PRO A 2 -21.39 37.41 -1.60
N MET A 3 -20.75 36.24 -1.66
CA MET A 3 -19.38 36.10 -2.16
C MET A 3 -19.38 35.69 -3.63
N LEU A 4 -18.49 36.32 -4.41
CA LEU A 4 -18.28 36.02 -5.83
C LEU A 4 -17.23 34.92 -5.98
N LEU A 5 -17.63 33.79 -6.57
CA LEU A 5 -16.76 32.66 -6.86
C LEU A 5 -16.63 32.47 -8.38
N ARG A 6 -15.44 32.06 -8.83
CA ARG A 6 -15.16 31.70 -10.23
C ARG A 6 -14.98 30.20 -10.35
N CYS A 7 -15.65 29.59 -11.34
CA CYS A 7 -15.43 28.18 -11.65
C CYS A 7 -14.02 27.97 -12.24
N PRO A 8 -13.21 27.03 -11.72
CA PRO A 8 -11.87 26.77 -12.27
C PRO A 8 -11.90 26.12 -13.67
N ALA A 9 -13.02 25.49 -14.06
CA ALA A 9 -13.15 24.81 -15.34
C ALA A 9 -13.58 25.76 -16.48
N CYS A 10 -14.61 26.59 -16.26
CA CYS A 10 -15.20 27.45 -17.30
C CYS A 10 -15.06 28.96 -17.05
N GLN A 11 -14.45 29.37 -15.93
CA GLN A 11 -14.28 30.76 -15.51
C GLN A 11 -15.55 31.60 -15.33
N THR A 12 -16.73 31.00 -15.42
CA THR A 12 -18.01 31.69 -15.13
C THR A 12 -18.05 32.13 -13.66
N GLN A 13 -18.46 33.38 -13.45
CA GLN A 13 -18.69 33.95 -12.12
C GLN A 13 -20.11 33.65 -11.66
N PHE A 14 -20.27 33.28 -10.40
CA PHE A 14 -21.57 33.11 -9.76
C PHE A 14 -21.51 33.57 -8.31
N THR A 15 -22.64 34.11 -7.85
CA THR A 15 -22.81 34.61 -6.48
C THR A 15 -23.32 33.50 -5.58
N VAL A 16 -22.63 33.26 -4.47
CA VAL A 16 -23.02 32.25 -3.48
C VAL A 16 -23.46 32.96 -2.20
N GLN A 17 -24.61 32.54 -1.66
CA GLN A 17 -25.07 33.01 -0.35
C GLN A 17 -24.26 32.35 0.77
N ASP A 18 -24.05 33.08 1.87
CA ASP A 18 -23.22 32.61 2.99
C ASP A 18 -23.70 31.29 3.61
N GLU A 19 -25.00 31.00 3.49
CA GLU A 19 -25.62 29.76 3.97
C GLU A 19 -25.12 28.50 3.25
N ALA A 20 -24.55 28.65 2.05
CA ALA A 20 -24.00 27.54 1.28
C ALA A 20 -22.52 27.25 1.59
N ALA A 21 -21.90 27.98 2.52
CA ALA A 21 -20.52 27.76 2.94
C ALA A 21 -20.32 26.32 3.46
N GLY A 22 -19.33 25.61 2.92
CA GLY A 22 -19.04 24.21 3.25
C GLY A 22 -19.84 23.16 2.47
N THR A 23 -20.79 23.57 1.61
CA THR A 23 -21.54 22.64 0.74
C THR A 23 -20.90 22.51 -0.66
N THR A 24 -21.18 21.40 -1.34
CA THR A 24 -20.79 21.18 -2.74
C THR A 24 -21.90 21.62 -3.68
N MET A 25 -21.56 22.42 -4.69
CA MET A 25 -22.50 22.84 -5.74
C MET A 25 -21.97 22.44 -7.13
N ARG A 26 -22.88 22.20 -8.07
CA ARG A 26 -22.54 21.91 -9.47
C ARG A 26 -22.62 23.19 -10.30
N CYS A 27 -21.58 23.45 -11.07
CA CYS A 27 -21.56 24.49 -12.09
C CYS A 27 -22.29 24.01 -13.37
N GLN A 28 -22.78 24.91 -14.20
CA GLN A 28 -23.42 24.59 -15.48
C GLN A 28 -22.52 23.79 -16.44
N CYS A 29 -21.20 23.94 -16.32
CA CYS A 29 -20.23 23.14 -17.08
C CYS A 29 -20.06 21.69 -16.58
N GLY A 30 -20.75 21.30 -15.50
CA GLY A 30 -20.68 19.97 -14.89
C GLY A 30 -19.64 19.81 -13.78
N ALA A 31 -18.77 20.81 -13.56
CA ALA A 31 -17.78 20.77 -12.47
C ALA A 31 -18.43 20.87 -11.08
N ILE A 32 -17.97 20.05 -10.12
CA ILE A 32 -18.38 20.10 -8.71
C ILE A 32 -17.43 21.03 -7.96
N ILE A 33 -17.95 22.10 -7.38
CA ILE A 33 -17.19 23.13 -6.65
C ILE A 33 -17.55 23.03 -5.16
N ARG A 34 -16.54 23.01 -4.29
CA ARG A 34 -16.73 23.12 -2.83
C ARG A 34 -16.64 24.59 -2.41
N VAL A 35 -17.70 25.11 -1.81
CA VAL A 35 -17.70 26.46 -1.24
C VAL A 35 -16.84 26.43 0.04
N PRO A 36 -15.81 27.28 0.18
CA PRO A 36 -15.02 27.35 1.41
C PRO A 36 -15.94 27.62 2.61
N GLY A 37 -15.97 26.69 3.57
CA GLY A 37 -16.64 26.91 4.85
C GLY A 37 -15.88 27.96 5.66
N ALA A 38 -16.59 28.72 6.50
CA ALA A 38 -15.95 29.60 7.48
C ALA A 38 -14.90 28.80 8.26
N ALA A 39 -13.63 29.20 8.13
CA ALA A 39 -12.54 28.57 8.85
C ALA A 39 -12.82 28.69 10.35
N ALA A 40 -12.77 27.56 11.07
CA ALA A 40 -12.75 27.59 12.53
C ALA A 40 -11.62 28.53 13.01
N PRO A 41 -11.83 29.31 14.09
CA PRO A 41 -10.81 30.23 14.57
C PRO A 41 -9.52 29.46 14.87
N VAL A 42 -8.47 29.77 14.10
CA VAL A 42 -7.12 29.25 14.33
C VAL A 42 -6.64 29.83 15.67
N PRO A 43 -6.21 29.01 16.64
CA PRO A 43 -5.65 29.55 17.89
C PRO A 43 -4.43 30.41 17.57
N ALA A 44 -4.40 31.60 18.16
CA ALA A 44 -3.37 32.61 17.98
C ALA A 44 -1.96 31.99 18.14
N GLN A 45 -1.17 32.02 17.07
CA GLN A 45 0.23 31.66 17.14
C GLN A 45 0.98 32.76 17.90
N VAL A 46 1.65 32.35 18.96
CA VAL A 46 2.57 33.16 19.76
C VAL A 46 3.69 33.64 18.84
N VAL A 47 3.77 34.97 18.67
CA VAL A 47 4.85 35.64 17.94
C VAL A 47 6.13 35.47 18.77
N GLY A 48 6.97 34.51 18.36
CA GLY A 48 8.31 34.32 18.90
C GLY A 48 9.29 35.32 18.28
N ASN A 49 9.73 36.25 19.10
CA ASN A 49 10.91 37.13 19.06
C ASN A 49 11.78 37.17 17.78
N ALA A 50 11.97 38.41 17.32
CA ALA A 50 12.93 38.83 16.32
C ALA A 50 14.36 38.32 16.61
N ALA A 51 15.00 37.80 15.57
CA ALA A 51 16.43 37.55 15.54
C ALA A 51 17.22 38.88 15.54
N PRO A 52 18.42 38.91 16.14
CA PRO A 52 19.24 40.11 16.17
C PRO A 52 19.79 40.48 14.79
N ALA A 53 19.95 41.79 14.60
CA ALA A 53 20.42 42.45 13.40
C ALA A 53 21.69 41.80 12.82
N ALA A 54 21.59 41.45 11.54
CA ALA A 54 22.74 41.11 10.72
C ALA A 54 23.71 42.30 10.65
N SER A 55 24.99 41.96 10.69
CA SER A 55 26.17 42.81 10.56
C SER A 55 25.98 43.96 9.56
N ALA A 56 26.13 45.19 10.06
CA ALA A 56 26.33 46.37 9.24
C ALA A 56 27.66 46.24 8.49
N ASN A 57 27.62 45.80 7.24
CA ASN A 57 28.77 45.89 6.34
C ASN A 57 28.87 47.36 5.87
N PRO A 58 29.95 48.08 6.21
CA PRO A 58 30.12 49.50 5.87
C PRO A 58 30.42 49.75 4.38
N PHE A 59 30.26 48.73 3.53
CA PHE A 59 30.47 48.79 2.07
C PHE A 59 29.17 48.64 1.27
N ALA A 60 28.00 48.58 1.93
CA ALA A 60 26.71 48.43 1.24
C ALA A 60 26.23 49.70 0.54
N ASP A 61 26.78 50.87 0.90
CA ASP A 61 26.42 52.16 0.30
C ASP A 61 27.49 52.59 -0.73
N ALA A 62 27.54 51.88 -1.85
CA ALA A 62 28.14 52.38 -3.08
C ALA A 62 27.06 52.39 -4.18
N ALA A 63 26.13 53.33 -4.05
CA ALA A 63 25.36 53.81 -5.18
C ALA A 63 26.34 54.42 -6.20
N HIS A 64 26.14 54.11 -7.49
CA HIS A 64 26.93 54.49 -8.68
C HIS A 64 28.02 53.50 -9.10
N GLY A 65 27.58 52.40 -9.69
CA GLY A 65 28.43 51.51 -10.48
C GLY A 65 27.64 50.29 -10.94
N GLY A 66 26.76 50.46 -11.94
CA GLY A 66 26.15 49.31 -12.60
C GLY A 66 27.26 48.43 -13.15
N ASN A 67 27.38 47.20 -12.64
CA ASN A 67 28.36 46.23 -13.13
C ASN A 67 28.14 46.04 -14.66
N PRO A 68 29.10 46.43 -15.52
CA PRO A 68 28.97 46.32 -16.98
C PRO A 68 28.86 44.88 -17.47
N TYR A 69 29.19 43.91 -16.60
CA TYR A 69 29.11 42.47 -16.85
C TYR A 69 27.91 41.81 -16.13
N ALA A 70 26.97 42.57 -15.58
CA ALA A 70 25.73 42.00 -15.06
C ALA A 70 24.92 41.42 -16.24
N GLY A 71 24.88 40.09 -16.34
CA GLY A 71 24.02 39.40 -17.29
C GLY A 71 22.55 39.77 -17.05
N PRO A 72 21.68 39.67 -18.08
CA PRO A 72 20.26 39.97 -17.93
C PRO A 72 19.70 39.15 -16.76
N GLN A 73 19.14 39.84 -15.78
CA GLN A 73 18.45 39.21 -14.66
C GLN A 73 17.18 38.57 -15.22
N ALA A 74 17.32 37.31 -15.67
CA ALA A 74 16.17 36.44 -15.88
C ALA A 74 15.39 36.50 -14.58
N HIS A 75 14.15 37.01 -14.66
CA HIS A 75 13.26 37.01 -13.52
C HIS A 75 13.19 35.57 -13.05
N GLN A 76 13.85 35.27 -11.93
CA GLN A 76 13.75 33.98 -11.27
C GLN A 76 12.33 33.95 -10.73
N GLN A 77 11.39 33.57 -11.59
CA GLN A 77 10.07 33.14 -11.17
C GLN A 77 10.34 32.03 -10.15
N PRO A 78 10.04 32.21 -8.86
CA PRO A 78 10.25 31.15 -7.90
C PRO A 78 9.47 29.95 -8.43
N ALA A 79 10.19 28.85 -8.69
CA ALA A 79 9.56 27.61 -9.10
C ALA A 79 8.43 27.33 -8.09
N PRO A 80 7.20 26.99 -8.55
CA PRO A 80 6.11 26.72 -7.63
C PRO A 80 6.61 25.66 -6.65
N MET A 81 6.73 26.05 -5.38
CA MET A 81 7.18 25.17 -4.31
C MET A 81 6.23 23.98 -4.29
N GLN A 82 6.70 22.85 -4.83
CA GLN A 82 6.04 21.58 -4.62
C GLN A 82 6.00 21.40 -3.09
N PRO A 83 4.83 21.18 -2.46
CA PRO A 83 4.79 20.96 -1.03
C PRO A 83 5.70 19.78 -0.72
N MET A 84 6.79 20.06 -0.01
CA MET A 84 7.71 19.05 0.49
C MET A 84 6.91 18.18 1.44
N TYR A 85 6.44 17.03 0.96
CA TYR A 85 5.77 16.03 1.77
C TYR A 85 6.80 15.46 2.74
N THR A 86 6.86 16.04 3.95
CA THR A 86 7.54 15.41 5.07
C THR A 86 6.67 14.22 5.50
N PRO A 87 7.12 12.98 5.26
CA PRO A 87 6.35 11.82 5.68
C PRO A 87 6.16 11.90 7.20
N PRO A 88 4.96 11.59 7.71
CA PRO A 88 4.73 11.54 9.15
C PRO A 88 5.78 10.63 9.80
N GLN A 89 6.37 11.14 10.89
CA GLN A 89 7.38 10.47 11.70
C GLN A 89 6.95 9.01 11.96
N GLY A 90 7.71 8.03 11.46
CA GLY A 90 7.42 6.60 11.60
C GLY A 90 7.05 5.85 10.32
N MET A 91 6.87 6.52 9.18
CA MET A 91 6.64 5.88 7.86
C MET A 91 7.89 5.91 6.95
N VAL A 92 9.08 5.89 7.56
CA VAL A 92 10.34 5.84 6.81
C VAL A 92 10.53 4.42 6.27
N GLY A 93 10.85 4.31 4.98
CA GLY A 93 11.13 3.02 4.37
C GLY A 93 9.90 2.31 3.79
N VAL A 94 8.79 3.01 3.52
CA VAL A 94 7.59 2.42 2.88
C VAL A 94 7.10 3.31 1.75
N TRP A 95 6.79 2.70 0.61
CA TRP A 95 6.41 3.37 -0.63
C TRP A 95 5.34 2.59 -1.40
N ARG A 96 4.72 3.27 -2.36
CA ARG A 96 3.76 2.70 -3.31
C ARG A 96 4.34 2.67 -4.72
N TYR A 97 4.21 1.52 -5.39
CA TYR A 97 4.46 1.36 -6.82
C TYR A 97 3.24 0.73 -7.50
N GLY A 98 2.34 1.58 -8.03
CA GLY A 98 1.04 1.15 -8.56
C GLY A 98 0.21 0.41 -7.50
N THR A 99 -0.09 -0.87 -7.73
CA THR A 99 -0.81 -1.77 -6.80
C THR A 99 0.11 -2.57 -5.87
N THR A 100 1.41 -2.26 -5.88
CA THR A 100 2.44 -2.95 -5.12
C THR A 100 2.93 -2.06 -3.99
N LEU A 101 2.98 -2.59 -2.78
CA LEU A 101 3.64 -1.97 -1.65
C LEU A 101 5.12 -2.32 -1.71
N VAL A 102 5.98 -1.32 -1.67
CA VAL A 102 7.44 -1.47 -1.60
C VAL A 102 7.87 -1.00 -0.22
N MET A 103 8.66 -1.80 0.49
CA MET A 103 9.15 -1.37 1.79
C MET A 103 10.53 -1.95 2.09
N HIS A 104 11.28 -1.25 2.93
CA HIS A 104 12.49 -1.77 3.52
C HIS A 104 12.18 -3.00 4.40
N LYS A 105 13.10 -3.95 4.49
CA LYS A 105 12.90 -5.18 5.28
C LYS A 105 12.60 -4.91 6.76
N ASP A 106 13.18 -3.85 7.29
CA ASP A 106 13.03 -3.44 8.70
C ASP A 106 11.97 -2.36 8.92
N ALA A 107 11.27 -1.95 7.85
CA ALA A 107 10.22 -0.96 7.97
C ALA A 107 9.05 -1.49 8.81
N LYS A 108 8.52 -0.64 9.69
CA LYS A 108 7.32 -0.93 10.46
C LYS A 108 6.11 -0.40 9.72
N LEU A 109 5.12 -1.26 9.52
CA LEU A 109 3.85 -0.85 8.94
C LEU A 109 2.97 -0.22 10.02
N PRO A 110 2.11 0.75 9.64
CA PRO A 110 1.16 1.35 10.57
C PRO A 110 0.15 0.32 11.08
N ASP A 111 -0.46 0.62 12.23
CA ASP A 111 -1.52 -0.20 12.86
C ASP A 111 -2.87 -0.07 12.14
N VAL A 112 -2.84 -0.31 10.83
CA VAL A 112 -3.99 -0.24 9.93
C VAL A 112 -4.04 -1.54 9.14
N CYS A 113 -5.25 -2.06 8.96
CA CYS A 113 -5.51 -3.26 8.20
C CYS A 113 -5.08 -3.07 6.74
N VAL A 114 -4.13 -3.90 6.30
CA VAL A 114 -3.63 -3.88 4.91
C VAL A 114 -4.72 -4.21 3.88
N LYS A 115 -5.85 -4.81 4.31
CA LYS A 115 -6.94 -5.26 3.44
C LYS A 115 -8.19 -4.38 3.42
N SER A 116 -8.63 -3.90 4.58
CA SER A 116 -9.81 -3.03 4.69
C SER A 116 -9.48 -1.56 4.92
N ASN A 117 -8.23 -1.19 5.21
CA ASN A 117 -7.83 0.15 5.60
C ASN A 117 -8.45 0.64 6.94
N GLU A 118 -9.10 -0.25 7.69
CA GLU A 118 -9.61 0.03 9.05
C GLU A 118 -8.49 -0.07 10.10
N PRO A 119 -8.64 0.55 11.29
CA PRO A 119 -7.71 0.36 12.40
C PRO A 119 -7.52 -1.12 12.77
N ALA A 120 -6.28 -1.54 13.02
CA ALA A 120 -5.98 -2.93 13.38
C ALA A 120 -6.00 -3.18 14.90
N HIS A 121 -6.13 -2.13 15.73
CA HIS A 121 -6.21 -2.21 17.20
C HIS A 121 -5.08 -3.05 17.83
N GLY A 122 -3.86 -2.85 17.34
CA GLY A 122 -2.65 -3.56 17.77
C GLY A 122 -2.53 -5.00 17.24
N ARG A 123 -3.50 -5.50 16.47
CA ARG A 123 -3.45 -6.87 15.95
C ARG A 123 -2.56 -6.95 14.71
N THR A 124 -1.35 -7.42 14.94
CA THR A 124 -0.37 -7.65 13.88
C THR A 124 -0.21 -9.13 13.59
N LEU A 125 0.04 -9.45 12.33
CA LEU A 125 0.29 -10.79 11.83
C LEU A 125 1.72 -10.88 11.31
N LYS A 126 2.55 -11.67 11.98
CA LYS A 126 3.93 -11.95 11.54
C LYS A 126 3.92 -12.87 10.33
N ARG A 127 4.57 -12.45 9.24
CA ARG A 127 4.67 -13.21 7.98
C ARG A 127 6.11 -13.34 7.53
N LYS A 128 6.54 -14.60 7.39
CA LYS A 128 7.79 -14.95 6.70
C LYS A 128 7.46 -15.12 5.21
N LEU A 129 7.99 -14.21 4.41
CA LEU A 129 7.87 -14.22 2.95
C LEU A 129 9.12 -14.86 2.37
N HIS A 130 8.91 -15.70 1.37
CA HIS A 130 9.96 -16.37 0.61
C HIS A 130 9.76 -16.05 -0.86
N TRP A 131 10.85 -15.74 -1.54
CA TRP A 131 10.85 -15.48 -2.97
C TRP A 131 12.12 -16.05 -3.58
N HIS A 132 11.97 -16.73 -4.71
CA HIS A 132 13.07 -17.21 -5.52
C HIS A 132 12.90 -16.65 -6.94
N HIS A 133 14.01 -16.47 -7.65
CA HIS A 133 13.98 -15.97 -9.01
C HIS A 133 13.29 -16.99 -9.94
N PRO A 134 12.34 -16.58 -10.79
CA PRO A 134 11.60 -17.51 -11.65
C PRO A 134 12.49 -18.34 -12.58
N ALA A 135 13.65 -17.79 -12.99
CA ALA A 135 14.63 -18.53 -13.81
C ALA A 135 15.18 -19.81 -13.14
N ILE A 136 15.12 -19.92 -11.80
CA ILE A 136 15.52 -21.14 -11.09
C ILE A 136 14.64 -22.33 -11.50
N GLY A 137 13.40 -22.07 -11.92
CA GLY A 137 12.50 -23.10 -12.45
C GLY A 137 13.06 -23.86 -13.67
N LEU A 138 13.97 -23.25 -14.45
CA LEU A 138 14.63 -23.93 -15.58
C LEU A 138 15.53 -25.09 -15.11
N ALA A 139 16.12 -24.99 -13.91
CA ALA A 139 16.93 -26.05 -13.35
C ALA A 139 16.15 -27.34 -13.08
N LEU A 140 14.82 -27.24 -12.92
CA LEU A 140 13.94 -28.39 -12.73
C LEU A 140 13.97 -29.33 -13.95
N LEU A 141 14.16 -28.79 -15.16
CA LEU A 141 14.25 -29.59 -16.39
C LEU A 141 15.56 -30.38 -16.48
N ALA A 142 16.64 -29.86 -15.89
CA ALA A 142 17.94 -30.53 -15.87
C ALA A 142 18.00 -31.59 -14.77
N SER A 143 17.60 -31.23 -13.55
CA SER A 143 17.53 -32.17 -12.43
C SER A 143 16.71 -31.57 -11.27
N PRO A 144 15.75 -32.33 -10.71
CA PRO A 144 15.05 -31.94 -9.49
C PRO A 144 16.00 -31.67 -8.32
N LEU A 145 17.13 -32.40 -8.23
CA LEU A 145 18.10 -32.21 -7.14
C LEU A 145 18.82 -30.86 -7.26
N ILE A 146 19.25 -30.49 -8.47
CA ILE A 146 19.88 -29.20 -8.73
C ILE A 146 18.91 -28.05 -8.43
N TYR A 147 17.65 -28.20 -8.85
CA TYR A 147 16.60 -27.24 -8.52
C TYR A 147 16.45 -27.03 -7.01
N ILE A 148 16.39 -28.11 -6.21
CA ILE A 148 16.26 -28.01 -4.75
C ILE A 148 17.45 -27.25 -4.15
N ILE A 149 18.68 -27.53 -4.59
CA ILE A 149 19.89 -26.85 -4.10
C ILE A 149 19.84 -25.36 -4.45
N LEU A 150 19.56 -25.02 -5.71
CA LEU A 150 19.47 -23.62 -6.16
C LEU A 150 18.35 -22.87 -5.45
N ALA A 151 17.18 -23.50 -5.28
CA ALA A 151 16.07 -22.92 -4.56
C ALA A 151 16.46 -22.68 -3.08
N ALA A 152 17.14 -23.60 -2.42
CA ALA A 152 17.57 -23.43 -1.03
C ALA A 152 18.55 -22.26 -0.86
N VAL A 153 19.53 -22.13 -1.76
CA VAL A 153 20.60 -21.11 -1.68
C VAL A 153 20.12 -19.73 -2.13
N LEU A 154 19.34 -19.64 -3.21
CA LEU A 154 18.97 -18.37 -3.85
C LEU A 154 17.64 -17.80 -3.31
N THR A 155 16.90 -18.54 -2.49
CA THR A 155 15.66 -18.02 -1.89
C THR A 155 15.94 -16.86 -0.96
N LYS A 156 15.44 -15.68 -1.34
CA LYS A 156 15.44 -14.49 -0.48
C LYS A 156 14.27 -14.58 0.49
N ARG A 157 14.53 -14.18 1.74
CA ARG A 157 13.57 -14.24 2.85
C ARG A 157 13.38 -12.85 3.45
N ALA A 158 12.15 -12.56 3.87
CA ALA A 158 11.84 -11.34 4.62
C ALA A 158 10.77 -11.64 5.67
N THR A 159 10.88 -11.05 6.86
CA THR A 159 9.85 -11.18 7.91
C THR A 159 9.19 -9.84 8.13
N ILE A 160 7.88 -9.80 7.99
CA ILE A 160 7.12 -8.56 8.04
C ILE A 160 5.96 -8.68 9.03
N HIS A 161 5.55 -7.57 9.63
CA HIS A 161 4.42 -7.50 10.54
C HIS A 161 3.33 -6.66 9.89
N ILE A 162 2.19 -7.27 9.58
CA ILE A 162 1.07 -6.59 8.91
C ILE A 162 -0.09 -6.40 9.89
N GLY A 163 -0.64 -5.20 9.97
CA GLY A 163 -1.91 -4.94 10.64
C GLY A 163 -3.05 -5.62 9.89
N LEU A 164 -3.97 -6.25 10.61
CA LEU A 164 -5.13 -6.91 10.02
C LEU A 164 -6.35 -6.79 10.93
N SER A 165 -7.50 -6.46 10.35
CA SER A 165 -8.75 -6.36 11.09
C SER A 165 -9.34 -7.74 11.44
N ASP A 166 -10.16 -7.77 12.47
CA ASP A 166 -10.93 -8.91 12.97
C ASP A 166 -11.63 -9.74 11.90
N PRO A 167 -12.41 -9.14 10.97
CA PRO A 167 -13.10 -9.92 9.94
C PRO A 167 -12.12 -10.70 9.06
N TYR A 168 -10.95 -10.14 8.74
CA TYR A 168 -9.95 -10.83 7.94
C TYR A 168 -9.21 -11.92 8.73
N PHE A 169 -8.97 -11.74 10.02
CA PHE A 169 -8.47 -12.82 10.89
C PHE A 169 -9.48 -13.98 10.99
N LYS A 170 -10.77 -13.68 11.13
CA LYS A 170 -11.85 -14.68 11.14
C LYS A 170 -11.93 -15.40 9.79
N ARG A 171 -11.95 -14.66 8.68
CA ARG A 171 -11.96 -15.22 7.32
C ARG A 171 -10.77 -16.14 7.07
N ARG A 172 -9.57 -15.75 7.53
CA ARG A 172 -8.39 -16.61 7.42
C ARG A 172 -8.57 -17.93 8.18
N ARG A 173 -9.00 -17.85 9.44
CA ARG A 173 -9.20 -19.03 10.28
C ARG A 173 -10.26 -19.94 9.69
N LEU A 174 -11.34 -19.37 9.16
CA LEU A 174 -12.38 -20.10 8.46
C LEU A 174 -11.83 -20.82 7.22
N MET A 175 -11.03 -20.16 6.38
CA MET A 175 -10.41 -20.79 5.21
C MET A 175 -9.44 -21.92 5.58
N ILE A 176 -8.66 -21.74 6.66
CA ILE A 176 -7.78 -22.79 7.20
C ILE A 176 -8.62 -23.97 7.71
N ALA A 177 -9.65 -23.71 8.50
CA ALA A 177 -10.53 -24.73 9.05
C ALA A 177 -11.29 -25.49 7.94
N ALA A 178 -11.84 -24.78 6.96
CA ALA A 178 -12.48 -25.37 5.79
C ALA A 178 -11.50 -26.25 4.99
N GLY A 179 -10.27 -25.76 4.76
CA GLY A 179 -9.23 -26.56 4.10
C GLY A 179 -8.90 -27.86 4.85
N TRP A 180 -8.78 -27.81 6.17
CA TRP A 180 -8.57 -29.00 7.01
C TRP A 180 -9.77 -29.94 7.00
N LEU A 181 -10.99 -29.44 7.17
CA LEU A 181 -12.21 -30.25 7.19
C LEU A 181 -12.42 -30.96 5.85
N ILE A 182 -12.24 -30.25 4.74
CA ILE A 182 -12.34 -30.85 3.40
C ILE A 182 -11.24 -31.91 3.24
N SER A 183 -9.98 -31.58 3.53
CA SER A 183 -8.86 -32.52 3.33
C SER A 183 -9.00 -33.79 4.19
N LEU A 184 -9.34 -33.65 5.46
CA LEU A 184 -9.50 -34.78 6.38
C LEU A 184 -10.77 -35.58 6.10
N GLY A 185 -11.87 -34.90 5.75
CA GLY A 185 -13.11 -35.57 5.33
C GLY A 185 -12.89 -36.39 4.06
N SER A 186 -12.19 -35.84 3.07
CA SER A 186 -11.84 -36.55 1.84
C SER A 186 -10.85 -37.69 2.08
N LEU A 187 -9.90 -37.53 3.01
CA LEU A 187 -9.01 -38.61 3.42
C LEU A 187 -9.77 -39.76 4.10
N ALA A 188 -10.69 -39.45 5.01
CA ALA A 188 -11.53 -40.45 5.66
C ALA A 188 -12.40 -41.19 4.63
N MET A 189 -13.01 -40.45 3.69
CA MET A 189 -13.77 -41.02 2.59
C MET A 189 -12.91 -41.94 1.70
N PHE A 190 -11.69 -41.51 1.37
CA PHE A 190 -10.74 -42.31 0.60
C PHE A 190 -10.41 -43.64 1.30
N ILE A 191 -10.05 -43.59 2.58
CA ILE A 191 -9.71 -44.80 3.38
C ILE A 191 -10.91 -45.74 3.47
N LEU A 192 -12.10 -45.20 3.79
CA LEU A 192 -13.32 -46.00 3.89
C LEU A 192 -13.71 -46.64 2.56
N SER A 193 -13.52 -45.94 1.45
CA SER A 193 -13.85 -46.45 0.11
C SER A 193 -12.94 -47.61 -0.31
N ILE A 194 -11.65 -47.58 0.06
CA ILE A 194 -10.73 -48.70 -0.15
C ILE A 194 -11.17 -49.91 0.67
N ALA A 195 -11.53 -49.72 1.94
CA ALA A 195 -11.93 -50.81 2.84
C ALA A 195 -13.25 -51.50 2.41
N LEU A 196 -14.06 -50.83 1.59
CA LEU A 196 -15.37 -51.31 1.14
C LEU A 196 -15.43 -51.59 -0.36
N VAL A 197 -14.28 -51.67 -1.03
CA VAL A 197 -14.21 -51.75 -2.50
C VAL A 197 -14.96 -52.95 -3.08
N ASP A 198 -14.92 -54.09 -2.40
CA ASP A 198 -15.60 -55.32 -2.83
C ASP A 198 -17.11 -55.33 -2.51
N ARG A 199 -17.60 -54.35 -1.73
CA ARG A 199 -18.99 -54.29 -1.24
C ARG A 199 -19.83 -53.23 -1.92
N PHE A 200 -19.20 -52.26 -2.58
CA PHE A 200 -19.88 -51.11 -3.19
C PHE A 200 -19.32 -50.86 -4.59
N ASP A 201 -20.15 -51.03 -5.63
CA ASP A 201 -19.76 -50.79 -7.03
C ASP A 201 -19.29 -49.34 -7.28
N ALA A 202 -19.76 -48.39 -6.47
CA ALA A 202 -19.36 -46.99 -6.54
C ALA A 202 -18.00 -46.69 -5.87
N ALA A 203 -17.35 -47.67 -5.22
CA ALA A 203 -16.11 -47.45 -4.47
C ALA A 203 -14.96 -46.86 -5.31
N PRO A 204 -14.69 -47.32 -6.55
CA PRO A 204 -13.64 -46.71 -7.39
C PRO A 204 -13.88 -45.22 -7.65
N PHE A 205 -15.15 -44.82 -7.85
CA PHE A 205 -15.53 -43.42 -8.04
C PHE A 205 -15.31 -42.60 -6.77
N LEU A 206 -15.68 -43.13 -5.60
CA LEU A 206 -15.47 -42.46 -4.32
C LEU A 206 -13.99 -42.32 -3.96
N ILE A 207 -13.16 -43.31 -4.30
CA ILE A 207 -11.69 -43.22 -4.16
C ILE A 207 -11.17 -42.02 -4.96
N PHE A 208 -11.56 -41.90 -6.23
CA PHE A 208 -11.16 -40.78 -7.08
C PHE A 208 -11.62 -39.42 -6.52
N LEU A 209 -12.87 -39.33 -6.07
CA LEU A 209 -13.40 -38.11 -5.46
C LEU A 209 -12.67 -37.75 -4.16
N GLY A 210 -12.27 -38.75 -3.37
CA GLY A 210 -11.46 -38.57 -2.16
C GLY A 210 -10.10 -37.97 -2.47
N VAL A 211 -9.40 -38.48 -3.49
CA VAL A 211 -8.10 -37.93 -3.92
C VAL A 211 -8.25 -36.47 -4.37
N ILE A 212 -9.23 -36.17 -5.23
CA ILE A 212 -9.49 -34.78 -5.67
C ILE A 212 -9.82 -33.89 -4.48
N GLY A 213 -10.69 -34.35 -3.58
CA GLY A 213 -11.11 -33.61 -2.40
C GLY A 213 -9.95 -33.21 -1.49
N ILE A 214 -8.95 -34.09 -1.32
CA ILE A 214 -7.72 -33.78 -0.58
C ILE A 214 -6.99 -32.58 -1.20
N PHE A 215 -6.79 -32.59 -2.53
CA PHE A 215 -6.13 -31.48 -3.22
C PHE A 215 -6.95 -30.20 -3.17
N VAL A 216 -8.27 -30.29 -3.34
CA VAL A 216 -9.18 -29.13 -3.23
C VAL A 216 -9.10 -28.51 -1.84
N GLY A 217 -9.15 -29.32 -0.78
CA GLY A 217 -9.01 -28.86 0.61
C GLY A 217 -7.66 -28.16 0.85
N LEU A 218 -6.56 -28.74 0.35
CA LEU A 218 -5.22 -28.15 0.42
C LEU A 218 -5.16 -26.79 -0.30
N ILE A 219 -5.72 -26.70 -1.50
CA ILE A 219 -5.75 -25.46 -2.30
C ILE A 219 -6.59 -24.39 -1.60
N VAL A 220 -7.80 -24.72 -1.13
CA VAL A 220 -8.68 -23.80 -0.41
C VAL A 220 -7.99 -23.25 0.85
N GLY A 221 -7.37 -24.13 1.64
CA GLY A 221 -6.64 -23.74 2.84
C GLY A 221 -5.43 -22.85 2.56
N THR A 222 -4.60 -23.23 1.58
CA THR A 222 -3.34 -22.52 1.28
C THR A 222 -3.56 -21.18 0.55
N VAL A 223 -4.45 -21.14 -0.44
CA VAL A 223 -4.75 -19.94 -1.22
C VAL A 223 -5.69 -19.01 -0.46
N GLY A 224 -6.74 -19.55 0.15
CA GLY A 224 -7.74 -18.77 0.89
C GLY A 224 -7.18 -18.11 2.16
N SER A 225 -6.15 -18.69 2.77
CA SER A 225 -5.49 -18.12 3.95
C SER A 225 -4.36 -17.13 3.64
N ARG A 226 -4.00 -16.98 2.35
CA ARG A 226 -2.90 -16.12 1.90
C ARG A 226 -3.38 -14.67 1.81
N MET A 227 -2.92 -13.84 2.74
CA MET A 227 -3.30 -12.42 2.82
C MET A 227 -2.60 -11.57 1.75
N ILE A 228 -1.29 -11.70 1.64
CA ILE A 228 -0.46 -10.90 0.72
C ILE A 228 0.41 -11.83 -0.12
N ARG A 229 0.83 -11.35 -1.29
CA ARG A 229 1.67 -12.11 -2.23
C ARG A 229 3.01 -11.39 -2.40
N PRO A 230 4.16 -12.04 -2.13
CA PRO A 230 5.46 -11.48 -2.48
C PRO A 230 5.62 -11.49 -4.00
N VAL A 231 6.05 -10.37 -4.57
CA VAL A 231 6.31 -10.23 -6.02
C VAL A 231 7.80 -10.29 -6.30
N LYS A 232 8.58 -9.58 -5.49
CA LYS A 232 10.04 -9.48 -5.58
C LYS A 232 10.58 -9.22 -4.19
N ILE A 233 11.68 -9.87 -3.83
CA ILE A 233 12.41 -9.59 -2.60
C ILE A 233 13.87 -9.37 -2.98
N THR A 234 14.37 -8.17 -2.72
CA THR A 234 15.78 -7.81 -2.89
C THR A 234 16.50 -7.91 -1.54
N ASP A 235 17.77 -7.52 -1.49
CA ASP A 235 18.53 -7.54 -0.24
C ASP A 235 18.06 -6.47 0.75
N THR A 236 17.49 -5.36 0.28
CA THR A 236 17.03 -4.24 1.11
C THR A 236 15.51 -4.05 1.09
N HIS A 237 14.84 -4.35 -0.03
CA HIS A 237 13.42 -4.06 -0.23
C HIS A 237 12.56 -5.30 -0.47
N VAL A 238 11.31 -5.20 -0.06
CA VAL A 238 10.27 -6.22 -0.21
C VAL A 238 9.12 -5.61 -1.01
N HIS A 239 8.75 -6.27 -2.10
CA HIS A 239 7.64 -5.86 -2.95
C HIS A 239 6.49 -6.85 -2.74
N VAL A 240 5.35 -6.36 -2.25
CA VAL A 240 4.17 -7.17 -1.95
C VAL A 240 2.91 -6.65 -2.63
N LYS A 241 2.07 -7.57 -3.09
CA LYS A 241 0.75 -7.29 -3.66
C LYS A 241 -0.37 -7.74 -2.75
N GLY A 242 -1.56 -7.18 -3.00
CA GLY A 242 -2.79 -7.50 -2.30
C GLY A 242 -3.13 -6.54 -1.15
N CYS A 243 -2.54 -5.35 -1.13
CA CYS A 243 -2.92 -4.27 -0.24
C CYS A 243 -4.13 -3.49 -0.77
N HIS A 244 -4.93 -2.91 0.12
CA HIS A 244 -6.04 -2.02 -0.24
C HIS A 244 -5.54 -0.74 -0.92
N ALA A 245 -6.28 -0.21 -1.90
CA ALA A 245 -5.86 0.97 -2.65
C ALA A 245 -5.67 2.20 -1.74
N GLU A 246 -6.61 2.45 -0.82
CA GLU A 246 -6.48 3.56 0.12
C GLU A 246 -5.33 3.38 1.12
N PHE A 247 -5.04 2.14 1.51
CA PHE A 247 -3.89 1.85 2.37
C PHE A 247 -2.59 2.21 1.64
N LEU A 248 -2.48 1.84 0.35
CA LEU A 248 -1.33 2.18 -0.48
C LEU A 248 -1.19 3.70 -0.67
N ASN A 249 -2.29 4.44 -0.79
CA ASN A 249 -2.28 5.89 -1.01
C ASN A 249 -1.73 6.70 0.17
N ARG A 250 -1.52 6.07 1.34
CA ARG A 250 -0.85 6.70 2.49
C ARG A 250 0.65 6.86 2.29
N PHE A 251 1.25 6.12 1.35
CA PHE A 251 2.68 6.08 1.15
C PHE A 251 3.11 6.88 -0.08
N PRO A 252 4.30 7.50 -0.05
CA PRO A 252 4.85 8.21 -1.20
C PRO A 252 5.11 7.24 -2.36
N LEU A 253 5.15 7.79 -3.57
CA LEU A 253 5.48 7.02 -4.77
C LEU A 253 6.93 6.53 -4.72
N TRP A 254 7.16 5.31 -5.19
CA TRP A 254 8.49 4.75 -5.35
C TRP A 254 9.15 5.30 -6.62
N THR A 255 10.18 6.13 -6.46
CA THR A 255 10.88 6.82 -7.56
C THR A 255 12.25 6.21 -7.90
N PHE A 256 12.75 5.25 -7.11
CA PHE A 256 14.12 4.72 -7.24
C PHE A 256 14.09 3.28 -7.76
N GLY A 257 14.13 3.10 -9.08
CA GLY A 257 14.11 1.78 -9.73
C GLY A 257 15.46 1.11 -9.84
#